data_AF-A0A267FJS8-F1
#
_entry.id   AF-A0A267FJS8-F1
#
_cell.length_a   1.000
_cell.length_b   1.000
_cell.length_c   1.000
_cell.angle_alpha   90.00
_cell.angle_beta   90.00
_cell.angle_gamma   90.00
#
_symmetry.space_group_name_H-M   'P 1'
#
loop_
_entity.id
_entity.type
_entity.pdbx_description
1 polymer ?
#
loop_
_entity_poly.entity_id
_entity_poly.type
_entity_poly.pdbx_seq_one_letter_code
_entity_poly.pdbx_strand_id
1 'polypeptide(L)'
;SATSMYHSLGYATICYLQASMTMERPNIQQALDATKQGLQVSQRLRRRGFVASRQPNDFTDEQCHAELCYAELLLEKAVLTFLQDENFIAFVKGGIKIRECYKAYKECWRLLHKRRWLNAELRLHFESGARIGEGAFNLLLSLLPPRLLRLLEFVGFSGDRRYGLEQVRLATELDGSVRAPLGRIILLVYHTTFAHILGAGGCDLAAVHQLLEPCLAAHPDGAMFLYFQGRQQLLSGNSHRAIQAFERSIESQTEWIQLHLVCYWELMWTQAYKADWLLAMKYAEILAKESRWSKATLVYQKAAFLYQYQNGAGTGDEGAKAATGDEEHVAGLMDKVPRLYKRIAGKSLPIEKFAMRRARRFAEQGGRLTLPGLEVVYVWNGFPLVGCEGPDVVRSFLAAVDLASDQLDRGRVTSGQGDSAQAGGS
;
A
#
# COMPACT_ATOMS: atom_id res chain seq x y z
N SER A 1 -1.20 -28.44 10.35
CA SER A 1 -2.28 -27.49 10.03
C SER A 1 -3.65 -28.14 9.75
N ALA A 2 -3.73 -29.37 9.21
CA ALA A 2 -4.97 -29.94 8.64
C ALA A 2 -6.13 -30.26 9.61
N THR A 3 -5.96 -30.11 10.94
CA THR A 3 -6.96 -30.48 11.95
C THR A 3 -7.35 -29.34 12.89
N SER A 4 -6.54 -28.28 13.00
CA SER A 4 -6.77 -27.17 13.94
C SER A 4 -7.12 -25.87 13.20
N MET A 5 -8.27 -25.28 13.52
CA MET A 5 -8.77 -24.08 12.82
C MET A 5 -7.80 -22.90 12.95
N TYR A 6 -7.26 -22.63 14.15
CA TYR A 6 -6.34 -21.51 14.38
C TYR A 6 -4.97 -21.70 13.74
N HIS A 7 -4.42 -22.92 13.77
CA HIS A 7 -3.15 -23.19 13.08
C HIS A 7 -3.31 -23.10 11.55
N SER A 8 -4.43 -23.58 10.99
CA SER A 8 -4.68 -23.46 9.56
C SER A 8 -4.92 -22.01 9.13
N LEU A 9 -5.65 -21.23 9.93
CA LEU A 9 -5.82 -19.79 9.75
C LEU A 9 -4.47 -19.08 9.79
N GLY A 10 -3.70 -19.22 10.87
CA GLY A 10 -2.42 -18.52 11.03
C GLY A 10 -1.44 -18.80 9.89
N TYR A 11 -1.35 -20.06 9.45
CA TYR A 11 -0.53 -20.42 8.28
C TYR A 11 -1.05 -19.77 6.99
N ALA A 12 -2.37 -19.81 6.76
CA ALA A 12 -2.98 -19.15 5.60
C ALA A 12 -2.75 -17.64 5.60
N THR A 13 -2.87 -16.97 6.76
CA THR A 13 -2.60 -15.54 6.93
C THR A 13 -1.15 -15.19 6.61
N ILE A 14 -0.18 -15.99 7.05
CA ILE A 14 1.25 -15.77 6.72
C ILE A 14 1.47 -15.87 5.20
N CYS A 15 0.99 -16.94 4.57
CA CYS A 15 1.09 -17.09 3.13
C CYS A 15 0.34 -15.97 2.37
N TYR A 16 -0.81 -15.55 2.89
CA TYR A 16 -1.61 -14.44 2.35
C TYR A 16 -0.84 -13.12 2.37
N LEU A 17 -0.16 -12.79 3.47
CA LEU A 17 0.65 -11.57 3.58
C LEU A 17 1.83 -11.63 2.59
N GLN A 18 2.52 -12.76 2.48
CA GLN A 18 3.59 -12.98 1.51
C GLN A 18 3.10 -12.83 0.05
N ALA A 19 1.96 -13.44 -0.28
CA ALA A 19 1.34 -13.35 -1.60
C ALA A 19 0.89 -11.92 -1.94
N SER A 20 0.30 -11.21 -0.97
CA SER A 20 -0.21 -9.85 -1.16
C SER A 20 0.91 -8.84 -1.40
N MET A 21 2.07 -9.03 -0.76
CA MET A 21 3.23 -8.16 -0.98
C MET A 21 4.06 -8.52 -2.23
N THR A 22 4.11 -9.80 -2.63
CA THR A 22 4.84 -10.19 -3.85
C THR A 22 4.07 -10.00 -5.15
N MET A 23 2.76 -10.27 -5.13
CA MET A 23 1.97 -10.57 -6.32
C MET A 23 2.61 -11.65 -7.23
N GLU A 24 3.37 -12.58 -6.64
CA GLU A 24 4.02 -13.67 -7.37
C GLU A 24 3.08 -14.86 -7.51
N ARG A 25 2.98 -15.41 -8.72
CA ARG A 25 2.08 -16.54 -9.03
C ARG A 25 2.30 -17.75 -8.10
N PRO A 26 3.54 -18.19 -7.80
CA PRO A 26 3.76 -19.29 -6.86
C PRO A 26 3.26 -18.97 -5.44
N ASN A 27 3.56 -17.79 -4.91
CA ASN A 27 3.14 -17.40 -3.55
C ASN A 27 1.63 -17.21 -3.47
N ILE A 28 1.01 -16.60 -4.48
CA ILE A 28 -0.46 -16.50 -4.59
C ILE A 28 -1.09 -17.89 -4.61
N GLN A 29 -0.54 -18.84 -5.38
CA GLN A 29 -1.06 -20.20 -5.46
C GLN A 29 -0.93 -20.92 -4.11
N GLN A 30 0.23 -20.82 -3.46
CA GLN A 30 0.45 -21.38 -2.12
C GLN A 30 -0.54 -20.80 -1.10
N ALA A 31 -0.75 -19.48 -1.11
CA ALA A 31 -1.71 -18.82 -0.23
C ALA A 31 -3.14 -19.27 -0.51
N LEU A 32 -3.52 -19.43 -1.78
CA LEU A 32 -4.85 -19.93 -2.17
C LEU A 32 -5.08 -21.36 -1.69
N ASP A 33 -4.07 -22.23 -1.79
CA ASP A 33 -4.12 -23.61 -1.33
C ASP A 33 -4.20 -23.70 0.19
N ALA A 34 -3.39 -22.92 0.91
CA ALA A 34 -3.45 -22.79 2.37
C ALA A 34 -4.82 -22.30 2.83
N THR A 35 -5.35 -21.24 2.19
CA THR A 35 -6.66 -20.68 2.52
C THR A 35 -7.79 -21.68 2.22
N LYS A 36 -7.69 -22.43 1.12
CA LYS A 36 -8.65 -23.50 0.78
C LYS A 36 -8.64 -24.60 1.83
N GLN A 37 -7.46 -25.01 2.31
CA GLN A 37 -7.34 -26.00 3.38
C GLN A 37 -7.97 -25.48 4.68
N GLY A 38 -7.65 -24.25 5.10
CA GLY A 38 -8.25 -23.64 6.29
C GLY A 38 -9.77 -23.53 6.21
N LEU A 39 -10.32 -23.18 5.04
CA LEU A 39 -11.76 -23.12 4.82
C LEU A 39 -12.42 -24.49 4.99
N GLN A 40 -11.78 -25.56 4.51
CA GLN A 40 -12.29 -26.93 4.70
C GLN A 40 -12.30 -27.35 6.16
N VAL A 41 -11.25 -27.01 6.92
CA VAL A 41 -11.17 -27.28 8.37
C VAL A 41 -12.29 -26.53 9.10
N SER A 42 -12.39 -25.22 8.88
CA SER A 42 -13.41 -24.38 9.52
C SER A 42 -14.82 -24.86 9.16
N GLN A 43 -15.08 -25.19 7.89
CA GLN A 43 -16.39 -25.68 7.44
C GLN A 43 -16.84 -26.98 8.11
N ARG A 44 -15.91 -27.87 8.48
CA ARG A 44 -16.23 -29.12 9.19
C ARG A 44 -16.69 -28.87 10.62
N LEU A 45 -16.11 -27.86 11.27
CA LEU A 45 -16.34 -27.51 12.67
C LEU A 45 -17.48 -26.49 12.86
N ARG A 46 -17.85 -25.76 11.80
CA ARG A 46 -19.01 -24.87 11.78
C ARG A 46 -20.31 -25.61 12.03
N ARG A 47 -21.27 -24.89 12.61
CA ARG A 47 -22.63 -25.40 12.83
C ARG A 47 -23.30 -25.69 11.47
N ARG A 48 -23.93 -26.86 11.35
CA ARG A 48 -24.72 -27.28 10.17
C ARG A 48 -26.19 -26.87 10.31
N GLY A 49 -26.93 -26.76 9.20
CA GLY A 49 -28.38 -26.45 9.17
C GLY A 49 -28.74 -25.04 8.65
N PHE A 50 -30.02 -24.73 8.51
CA PHE A 50 -30.50 -23.43 8.02
C PHE A 50 -30.07 -22.27 8.95
N VAL A 51 -29.62 -21.14 8.38
CA VAL A 51 -29.11 -19.98 9.15
C VAL A 51 -30.22 -19.27 9.92
N ALA A 52 -31.45 -19.22 9.38
CA ALA A 52 -32.56 -18.46 9.94
C ALA A 52 -33.13 -19.00 11.27
N SER A 53 -32.88 -20.27 11.60
CA SER A 53 -33.41 -20.91 12.82
C SER A 53 -32.40 -21.03 13.97
N ARG A 54 -31.18 -20.50 13.82
CA ARG A 54 -30.09 -20.70 14.79
C ARG A 54 -30.13 -19.68 15.93
N GLN A 55 -30.52 -20.13 17.13
CA GLN A 55 -30.41 -19.31 18.32
C GLN A 55 -28.92 -19.12 18.69
N PRO A 56 -28.50 -17.91 19.10
CA PRO A 56 -27.10 -17.63 19.44
C PRO A 56 -26.54 -18.57 20.52
N ASN A 57 -27.37 -18.91 21.53
CA ASN A 57 -26.98 -19.73 22.66
C ASN A 57 -26.80 -21.22 22.33
N ASP A 58 -27.26 -21.66 21.15
CA ASP A 58 -27.07 -23.05 20.76
C ASP A 58 -25.64 -23.33 20.26
N PHE A 59 -24.87 -22.29 19.92
CA PHE A 59 -23.51 -22.44 19.41
C PHE A 59 -22.55 -22.82 20.55
N THR A 60 -21.75 -23.85 20.31
CA THR A 60 -20.58 -24.13 21.15
C THR A 60 -19.50 -23.08 20.92
N ASP A 61 -18.57 -22.92 21.86
CA ASP A 61 -17.44 -22.00 21.69
C ASP A 61 -16.61 -22.36 20.43
N GLU A 62 -16.39 -23.66 20.21
CA GLU A 62 -15.70 -24.16 19.01
C GLU A 62 -16.43 -23.76 17.71
N GLN A 63 -17.75 -23.87 17.67
CA GLN A 63 -18.54 -23.48 16.50
C GLN A 63 -18.47 -21.97 16.25
N CYS A 64 -18.50 -21.14 17.29
CA CYS A 64 -18.30 -19.70 17.16
C CYS A 64 -16.92 -19.40 16.55
N HIS A 65 -15.85 -19.96 17.10
CA HIS A 65 -14.50 -19.72 16.59
C HIS A 65 -14.32 -20.25 15.15
N ALA A 66 -15.00 -21.33 14.78
CA ALA A 66 -15.02 -21.83 13.41
C ALA A 66 -15.74 -20.87 12.43
N GLU A 67 -16.82 -20.21 12.86
CA GLU A 67 -17.47 -19.15 12.07
C GLU A 67 -16.52 -17.96 11.84
N LEU A 68 -15.79 -17.54 12.87
CA LEU A 68 -14.83 -16.44 12.79
C LEU A 68 -13.66 -16.76 11.87
N CYS A 69 -12.99 -17.90 12.07
CA CYS A 69 -11.87 -18.33 11.22
C CYS A 69 -12.32 -18.46 9.76
N TYR A 70 -13.53 -18.98 9.53
CA TYR A 70 -14.10 -19.06 8.18
C TYR A 70 -14.31 -17.69 7.54
N ALA A 71 -14.80 -16.70 8.30
CA ALA A 71 -14.99 -15.33 7.82
C ALA A 71 -13.65 -14.67 7.42
N GLU A 72 -12.61 -14.84 8.24
CA GLU A 72 -11.25 -14.35 7.98
C GLU A 72 -10.65 -14.98 6.73
N LEU A 73 -10.70 -16.31 6.62
CA LEU A 73 -10.20 -17.04 5.44
C LEU A 73 -10.97 -16.70 4.17
N LEU A 74 -12.27 -16.42 4.26
CA LEU A 74 -13.04 -15.93 3.10
C LEU A 74 -12.55 -14.58 2.62
N LEU A 75 -12.17 -13.68 3.54
CA LEU A 75 -11.62 -12.37 3.20
C LEU A 75 -10.28 -12.51 2.48
N GLU A 76 -9.36 -13.27 3.07
CA GLU A 76 -8.04 -13.55 2.49
C GLU A 76 -8.19 -14.15 1.08
N LYS A 77 -9.08 -15.15 0.93
CA LYS A 77 -9.37 -15.76 -0.37
C LYS A 77 -9.96 -14.77 -1.38
N ALA A 78 -10.83 -13.88 -0.94
CA ALA A 78 -11.43 -12.87 -1.81
C ALA A 78 -10.34 -11.95 -2.37
N VAL A 79 -9.45 -11.45 -1.51
CA VAL A 79 -8.30 -10.62 -1.90
C VAL A 79 -7.38 -11.38 -2.85
N LEU A 80 -6.99 -12.62 -2.53
CA LEU A 80 -6.14 -13.44 -3.40
C LEU A 80 -6.78 -13.70 -4.77
N THR A 81 -8.11 -13.82 -4.86
CA THR A 81 -8.80 -13.99 -6.14
C THR A 81 -8.63 -12.75 -7.04
N PHE A 82 -8.63 -11.55 -6.47
CA PHE A 82 -8.34 -10.32 -7.22
C PHE A 82 -6.86 -10.20 -7.63
N LEU A 83 -5.94 -10.76 -6.82
CA LEU A 83 -4.51 -10.76 -7.12
C LEU A 83 -4.13 -11.84 -8.15
N GLN A 84 -4.85 -12.97 -8.17
CA GLN A 84 -4.58 -14.08 -9.08
C GLN A 84 -4.91 -13.68 -10.53
N ASP A 85 -6.13 -13.25 -10.82
CA ASP A 85 -6.57 -13.10 -12.22
C ASP A 85 -7.08 -11.70 -12.54
N GLU A 86 -6.51 -11.13 -13.61
CA GLU A 86 -6.82 -9.79 -14.11
C GLU A 86 -8.06 -9.78 -15.03
N ASN A 87 -8.96 -10.76 -14.92
CA ASN A 87 -10.13 -10.88 -15.78
C ASN A 87 -11.44 -10.53 -15.04
N PHE A 88 -12.47 -10.17 -15.80
CA PHE A 88 -13.77 -9.76 -15.26
C PHE A 88 -14.42 -10.86 -14.41
N ILE A 89 -14.22 -12.14 -14.78
CA ILE A 89 -14.77 -13.29 -14.05
C ILE A 89 -14.18 -13.36 -12.63
N ALA A 90 -12.87 -13.13 -12.48
CA ALA A 90 -12.20 -13.08 -11.18
C ALA A 90 -12.72 -11.92 -10.33
N PHE A 91 -12.98 -10.76 -10.94
CA PHE A 91 -13.59 -9.61 -10.26
C PHE A 91 -14.99 -9.94 -9.71
N VAL A 92 -15.85 -10.57 -10.52
CA VAL A 92 -17.20 -11.00 -10.08
C VAL A 92 -17.10 -12.04 -8.97
N LYS A 93 -16.24 -13.06 -9.13
CA LYS A 93 -16.00 -14.08 -8.09
C LYS A 93 -15.50 -13.46 -6.78
N GLY A 94 -14.58 -12.51 -6.85
CA GLY A 94 -14.09 -11.76 -5.70
C GLY A 94 -15.20 -10.96 -5.01
N GLY A 95 -16.05 -10.27 -5.77
CA GLY A 95 -17.20 -9.53 -5.24
C GLY A 95 -18.21 -10.42 -4.51
N ILE A 96 -18.53 -11.59 -5.06
CA ILE A 96 -19.40 -12.58 -4.39
C ILE A 96 -18.78 -13.02 -3.06
N LYS A 97 -17.48 -13.31 -3.05
CA LYS A 97 -16.76 -13.71 -1.83
C LYS A 97 -16.72 -12.63 -0.76
N ILE A 98 -16.53 -11.36 -1.15
CA ILE A 98 -16.61 -10.22 -0.22
C ILE A 98 -18.00 -10.19 0.43
N ARG A 99 -19.08 -10.37 -0.35
CA ARG A 99 -20.45 -10.41 0.19
C ARG A 99 -20.67 -11.57 1.15
N GLU A 100 -20.15 -12.76 0.83
CA GLU A 100 -20.20 -13.93 1.72
C GLU A 100 -19.43 -13.67 3.02
N CYS A 101 -18.24 -13.11 2.92
CA CYS A 101 -17.40 -12.74 4.05
C CYS A 101 -18.12 -11.72 4.96
N TYR A 102 -18.72 -10.67 4.39
CA TYR A 102 -19.48 -9.69 5.16
C TYR A 102 -20.65 -10.33 5.93
N LYS A 103 -21.40 -11.26 5.30
CA LYS A 103 -22.47 -11.99 5.99
C LYS A 103 -21.93 -12.85 7.13
N ALA A 104 -20.79 -13.51 6.95
CA ALA A 104 -20.14 -14.31 7.98
C ALA A 104 -19.71 -13.44 9.18
N TYR A 105 -19.14 -12.26 8.92
CA TYR A 105 -18.81 -11.31 10.00
C TYR A 105 -20.03 -10.74 10.70
N LYS A 106 -21.14 -10.46 9.99
CA LYS A 106 -22.40 -10.05 10.64
C LYS A 106 -22.96 -11.13 11.55
N GLU A 107 -22.79 -12.40 11.20
CA GLU A 107 -23.14 -13.50 12.10
C GLU A 107 -22.21 -13.55 13.31
N CYS A 108 -20.90 -13.37 13.12
CA CYS A 108 -19.95 -13.29 14.24
C CYS A 108 -20.29 -12.12 15.18
N TRP A 109 -20.65 -10.96 14.62
CA TRP A 109 -21.08 -9.79 15.37
C TRP A 109 -22.36 -10.05 16.17
N ARG A 110 -23.32 -10.76 15.57
CA ARG A 110 -24.56 -11.20 16.24
C ARG A 110 -24.24 -12.15 17.40
N LEU A 111 -23.35 -13.13 17.19
CA LEU A 111 -22.94 -14.08 18.22
C LEU A 111 -22.22 -13.39 19.38
N LEU A 112 -21.32 -12.45 19.10
CA LEU A 112 -20.62 -11.68 20.13
C LEU A 112 -21.59 -11.03 21.12
N HIS A 113 -22.66 -10.40 20.62
CA HIS A 113 -23.58 -9.60 21.43
C HIS A 113 -24.76 -10.40 22.02
N LYS A 114 -25.26 -11.42 21.30
CA LYS A 114 -26.50 -12.11 21.68
C LYS A 114 -26.27 -13.47 22.34
N ARG A 115 -25.07 -14.05 22.23
CA ARG A 115 -24.73 -15.31 22.89
C ARG A 115 -24.28 -15.07 24.32
N ARG A 116 -24.68 -15.94 25.24
CA ARG A 116 -24.11 -16.02 26.59
C ARG A 116 -22.77 -16.75 26.54
N TRP A 117 -21.70 -16.04 26.85
CA TRP A 117 -20.34 -16.59 26.93
C TRP A 117 -20.05 -17.04 28.35
N LEU A 118 -19.65 -18.31 28.52
CA LEU A 118 -19.26 -18.86 29.82
C LEU A 118 -17.75 -18.83 30.03
N ASN A 119 -16.99 -18.96 28.94
CA ASN A 119 -15.53 -18.87 28.95
C ASN A 119 -15.10 -17.46 28.52
N ALA A 120 -14.53 -16.69 29.47
CA ALA A 120 -14.09 -15.32 29.24
C ALA A 120 -12.88 -15.23 28.29
N GLU A 121 -11.95 -16.19 28.36
CA GLU A 121 -10.75 -16.23 27.52
C GLU A 121 -11.11 -16.50 26.05
N LEU A 122 -11.99 -17.47 25.79
CA LEU A 122 -12.48 -17.75 24.44
C LEU A 122 -13.29 -16.57 23.88
N ARG A 123 -14.14 -15.96 24.71
CA ARG A 123 -14.85 -14.74 24.33
C ARG A 123 -13.88 -13.63 23.93
N LEU A 124 -12.80 -13.41 24.68
CA LEU A 124 -11.81 -12.36 24.40
C LEU A 124 -11.21 -12.51 23.01
N HIS A 125 -10.78 -13.71 22.64
CA HIS A 125 -10.23 -13.98 21.31
C HIS A 125 -11.26 -13.85 20.19
N PHE A 126 -12.51 -14.27 20.43
CA PHE A 126 -13.60 -14.13 19.48
C PHE A 126 -13.99 -12.66 19.28
N GLU A 127 -14.11 -11.90 20.37
CA GLU A 127 -14.44 -10.48 20.38
C GLU A 127 -13.41 -9.67 19.61
N SER A 128 -12.12 -9.93 19.84
CA SER A 128 -11.03 -9.27 19.12
C SER A 128 -11.13 -9.49 17.60
N GLY A 129 -11.36 -10.72 17.14
CA GLY A 129 -11.51 -10.99 15.70
C GLY A 129 -12.80 -10.42 15.09
N ALA A 130 -13.92 -10.51 15.80
CA ALA A 130 -15.18 -9.95 15.34
C ALA A 130 -15.12 -8.41 15.20
N ARG A 131 -14.47 -7.72 16.15
CA ARG A 131 -14.23 -6.27 16.11
C ARG A 131 -13.28 -5.87 14.98
N ILE A 132 -12.18 -6.61 14.77
CA ILE A 132 -11.28 -6.36 13.63
C ILE A 132 -12.03 -6.48 12.31
N GLY A 133 -12.83 -7.55 12.13
CA GLY A 133 -13.62 -7.74 10.93
C GLY A 133 -14.63 -6.62 10.67
N GLU A 134 -15.48 -6.33 11.66
CA GLU A 134 -16.48 -5.25 11.55
C GLU A 134 -15.80 -3.88 11.30
N GLY A 135 -14.69 -3.61 11.99
CA GLY A 135 -13.90 -2.40 11.83
C GLY A 135 -13.27 -2.27 10.44
N ALA A 136 -12.63 -3.34 9.97
CA ALA A 136 -11.99 -3.38 8.66
C ALA A 136 -12.98 -3.21 7.51
N PHE A 137 -14.18 -3.80 7.58
CA PHE A 137 -15.22 -3.61 6.56
C PHE A 137 -15.71 -2.17 6.50
N ASN A 138 -16.00 -1.57 7.66
CA ASN A 138 -16.43 -0.17 7.73
C ASN A 138 -15.34 0.78 7.21
N LEU A 139 -14.08 0.51 7.59
CA LEU A 139 -12.93 1.29 7.12
C LEU A 139 -12.77 1.16 5.61
N LEU A 140 -12.72 -0.06 5.07
CA LEU A 140 -12.57 -0.32 3.64
C LEU A 140 -13.65 0.37 2.81
N LEU A 141 -14.92 0.24 3.22
CA LEU A 141 -16.04 0.88 2.54
C LEU A 141 -15.91 2.42 2.57
N SER A 142 -15.45 2.99 3.69
CA SER A 142 -15.24 4.44 3.82
C SER A 142 -14.08 5.01 2.99
N LEU A 143 -13.21 4.14 2.47
CA LEU A 143 -12.07 4.50 1.63
C LEU A 143 -12.36 4.32 0.14
N LEU A 144 -13.51 3.75 -0.22
CA LEU A 144 -13.90 3.59 -1.62
C LEU A 144 -14.25 4.94 -2.26
N PRO A 145 -13.88 5.15 -3.55
CA PRO A 145 -14.32 6.31 -4.30
C PRO A 145 -15.86 6.45 -4.29
N PRO A 146 -16.43 7.68 -4.23
CA PRO A 146 -17.88 7.89 -4.09
C PRO A 146 -18.74 7.19 -5.16
N ARG A 147 -18.19 6.99 -6.37
CA ARG A 147 -18.89 6.25 -7.44
C ARG A 147 -19.07 4.77 -7.13
N LEU A 148 -18.08 4.13 -6.49
CA LEU A 148 -18.16 2.74 -6.08
C LEU A 148 -19.00 2.59 -4.82
N LEU A 149 -18.87 3.52 -3.87
CA LEU A 149 -19.66 3.53 -2.65
C LEU A 149 -21.18 3.58 -2.96
N ARG A 150 -21.63 4.49 -3.83
CA ARG A 150 -23.05 4.60 -4.21
C ARG A 150 -23.64 3.30 -4.80
N LEU A 151 -22.84 2.53 -5.54
CA LEU A 151 -23.28 1.23 -6.08
C LEU A 151 -23.44 0.18 -4.98
N LEU A 152 -22.61 0.22 -3.95
CA LEU A 152 -22.65 -0.70 -2.83
C LEU A 152 -23.74 -0.31 -1.82
N GLU A 153 -23.96 0.99 -1.59
CA GLU A 153 -25.05 1.53 -0.77
C GLU A 153 -26.42 1.12 -1.31
N PHE A 154 -26.59 1.10 -2.63
CA PHE A 154 -27.82 0.60 -3.26
C PHE A 154 -28.12 -0.87 -2.90
N VAL A 155 -27.10 -1.66 -2.57
CA VAL A 155 -27.23 -3.07 -2.16
C VAL A 155 -27.21 -3.22 -0.62
N GLY A 156 -27.22 -2.09 0.12
CA GLY A 156 -27.30 -2.05 1.58
C GLY A 156 -25.96 -2.04 2.32
N PHE A 157 -24.86 -1.70 1.64
CA PHE A 157 -23.55 -1.51 2.28
C PHE A 157 -23.26 -0.05 2.56
N SER A 158 -22.99 0.30 3.81
CA SER A 158 -22.46 1.61 4.20
C SER A 158 -21.19 1.41 5.04
N GLY A 159 -20.25 2.35 4.97
CA GLY A 159 -19.04 2.34 5.78
C GLY A 159 -18.91 3.60 6.60
N ASP A 160 -18.72 3.46 7.91
CA ASP A 160 -18.36 4.56 8.80
C ASP A 160 -16.89 4.44 9.21
N ARG A 161 -16.07 5.39 8.76
CA ARG A 161 -14.64 5.42 9.04
C ARG A 161 -14.33 5.50 10.53
N ARG A 162 -15.00 6.39 11.26
CA ARG A 162 -14.72 6.65 12.68
C ARG A 162 -15.11 5.43 13.51
N TYR A 163 -16.28 4.88 13.23
CA TYR A 163 -16.72 3.61 13.84
C TYR A 163 -15.75 2.47 13.49
N GLY A 164 -15.32 2.38 12.24
CA GLY A 164 -14.38 1.36 11.78
C GLY A 164 -13.06 1.37 12.54
N LEU A 165 -12.45 2.56 12.65
CA LEU A 165 -11.20 2.76 13.41
C LEU A 165 -11.39 2.44 14.89
N GLU A 166 -12.51 2.88 15.49
CA GLU A 166 -12.80 2.61 16.90
C GLU A 166 -12.95 1.11 17.18
N GLN A 167 -13.62 0.35 16.31
CA GLN A 167 -13.73 -1.11 16.50
C GLN A 167 -12.38 -1.80 16.43
N VAL A 168 -11.51 -1.42 15.48
CA VAL A 168 -10.16 -1.99 15.43
C VAL A 168 -9.37 -1.58 16.67
N ARG A 169 -9.46 -0.32 17.13
CA ARG A 169 -8.80 0.16 18.35
C ARG A 169 -9.21 -0.66 19.58
N LEU A 170 -10.51 -0.81 19.82
CA LEU A 170 -11.05 -1.63 20.92
C LEU A 170 -10.55 -3.08 20.83
N ALA A 171 -10.36 -3.63 19.63
CA ALA A 171 -9.81 -4.97 19.48
C ALA A 171 -8.33 -5.09 19.89
N THR A 172 -7.56 -4.00 19.79
CA THR A 172 -6.15 -3.94 20.20
C THR A 172 -5.93 -3.75 21.70
N GLU A 173 -6.97 -3.27 22.41
CA GLU A 173 -6.99 -3.10 23.88
C GLU A 173 -7.37 -4.39 24.62
N LEU A 174 -7.79 -5.43 23.88
CA LEU A 174 -8.04 -6.76 24.43
C LEU A 174 -6.72 -7.49 24.67
N ASP A 175 -6.05 -7.15 25.77
CA ASP A 175 -4.77 -7.72 26.17
C ASP A 175 -4.83 -9.26 26.26
N GLY A 176 -3.78 -9.91 25.76
CA GLY A 176 -3.74 -11.37 25.63
C GLY A 176 -4.37 -11.91 24.34
N SER A 177 -5.08 -11.10 23.56
CA SER A 177 -5.61 -11.54 22.26
C SER A 177 -4.49 -11.77 21.25
N VAL A 178 -4.47 -12.96 20.63
CA VAL A 178 -3.57 -13.28 19.50
C VAL A 178 -3.74 -12.35 18.29
N ARG A 179 -4.88 -11.64 18.18
CA ARG A 179 -5.16 -10.72 17.07
C ARG A 179 -4.85 -9.26 17.39
N ALA A 180 -4.57 -8.91 18.65
CA ALA A 180 -4.28 -7.53 19.04
C ALA A 180 -3.08 -6.95 18.25
N PRO A 181 -1.95 -7.66 18.05
CA PRO A 181 -0.85 -7.16 17.21
C PRO A 181 -1.26 -6.91 15.75
N LEU A 182 -2.10 -7.77 15.16
CA LEU A 182 -2.63 -7.58 13.81
C LEU A 182 -3.53 -6.33 13.72
N GLY A 183 -4.38 -6.10 14.73
CA GLY A 183 -5.18 -4.89 14.82
C GLY A 183 -4.32 -3.63 14.89
N ARG A 184 -3.22 -3.65 15.66
CA ARG A 184 -2.26 -2.53 15.73
C ARG A 184 -1.61 -2.28 14.39
N ILE A 185 -1.20 -3.33 13.67
CA ILE A 185 -0.66 -3.21 12.31
C ILE A 185 -1.68 -2.58 11.36
N ILE A 186 -2.95 -2.99 11.40
CA ILE A 186 -4.01 -2.41 10.55
C ILE A 186 -4.15 -0.90 10.81
N LEU A 187 -4.18 -0.49 12.08
CA LEU A 187 -4.25 0.94 12.45
C LEU A 187 -2.99 1.70 12.05
N LEU A 188 -1.80 1.13 12.24
CA LEU A 188 -0.54 1.73 11.83
C LEU A 188 -0.49 1.94 10.31
N VAL A 189 -0.91 0.95 9.50
CA VAL A 189 -1.03 1.10 8.04
C VAL A 189 -2.01 2.21 7.68
N TYR A 190 -3.14 2.30 8.38
CA TYR A 190 -4.11 3.37 8.13
C TYR A 190 -3.52 4.76 8.43
N HIS A 191 -2.99 4.97 9.64
CA HIS A 191 -2.51 6.28 10.10
C HIS A 191 -1.22 6.72 9.40
N THR A 192 -0.33 5.79 9.08
CA THR A 192 0.96 6.13 8.47
C THR A 192 0.93 6.11 6.95
N THR A 193 0.05 5.34 6.30
CA THR A 193 0.08 5.16 4.83
C THR A 193 -1.20 5.68 4.17
N PHE A 194 -2.37 5.12 4.51
CA PHE A 194 -3.61 5.49 3.80
C PHE A 194 -4.04 6.93 4.06
N ALA A 195 -4.00 7.39 5.32
CA ALA A 195 -4.37 8.76 5.66
C ALA A 195 -3.50 9.79 4.91
N HIS A 196 -2.20 9.49 4.81
CA HIS A 196 -1.23 10.32 4.10
C HIS A 196 -1.44 10.31 2.58
N ILE A 197 -1.49 9.15 1.94
CA ILE A 197 -1.61 9.04 0.47
C ILE A 197 -2.96 9.59 -0.03
N LEU A 198 -4.04 9.36 0.72
CA LEU A 198 -5.38 9.78 0.30
C LEU A 198 -5.72 11.22 0.70
N GLY A 199 -4.81 11.95 1.36
CA GLY A 199 -5.06 13.30 1.85
C GLY A 199 -6.25 13.38 2.81
N ALA A 200 -6.52 12.29 3.54
CA ALA A 200 -7.73 12.10 4.33
C ALA A 200 -7.68 12.79 5.71
N GLY A 201 -6.64 13.58 5.98
CA GLY A 201 -6.36 14.26 7.24
C GLY A 201 -4.87 14.20 7.60
N GLY A 202 -4.42 15.06 8.51
CA GLY A 202 -3.05 15.01 9.04
C GLY A 202 -2.76 13.66 9.72
N CYS A 203 -1.49 13.24 9.73
CA CYS A 203 -1.10 12.03 10.43
C CYS A 203 -1.28 12.22 11.95
N ASP A 204 -2.06 11.35 12.58
CA ASP A 204 -2.19 11.31 14.04
C ASP A 204 -0.95 10.61 14.63
N LEU A 205 0.14 11.36 14.73
CA LEU A 205 1.41 10.86 15.26
C LEU A 205 1.31 10.38 16.71
N ALA A 206 0.39 10.95 17.50
CA ALA A 206 0.15 10.53 18.87
C ALA A 206 -0.46 9.12 18.89
N ALA A 207 -1.48 8.87 18.07
CA ALA A 207 -2.05 7.52 17.93
C ALA A 207 -1.01 6.52 17.40
N VAL A 208 -0.20 6.90 16.41
CA VAL A 208 0.89 6.04 15.88
C VAL A 208 1.87 5.66 17.00
N HIS A 209 2.30 6.62 17.80
CA HIS A 209 3.23 6.38 18.90
C HIS A 209 2.63 5.43 19.95
N GLN A 210 1.39 5.68 20.39
CA GLN A 210 0.68 4.85 21.37
C GLN A 210 0.48 3.40 20.90
N LEU A 211 0.23 3.20 19.60
CA LEU A 211 0.07 1.86 19.02
C LEU A 211 1.40 1.12 18.87
N LEU A 212 2.49 1.86 18.60
CA LEU A 212 3.78 1.27 18.24
C LEU A 212 4.70 1.00 19.43
N GLU A 213 4.73 1.90 20.42
CA GLU A 213 5.66 1.80 21.56
C GLU A 213 5.56 0.46 22.31
N PRO A 214 4.36 -0.06 22.67
CA PRO A 214 4.27 -1.36 23.35
C PRO A 214 4.77 -2.53 22.48
N CYS A 215 4.61 -2.42 21.16
CA CYS A 215 5.07 -3.45 20.22
C CYS A 215 6.60 -3.47 20.11
N LEU A 216 7.24 -2.30 20.04
CA LEU A 216 8.70 -2.19 20.05
C LEU A 216 9.31 -2.61 21.39
N ALA A 217 8.63 -2.31 22.51
CA ALA A 217 9.08 -2.76 23.83
C ALA A 217 9.04 -4.29 23.97
N ALA A 218 7.97 -4.94 23.46
CA ALA A 218 7.83 -6.39 23.47
C ALA A 218 8.71 -7.10 22.44
N HIS A 219 8.92 -6.48 21.27
CA HIS A 219 9.65 -7.05 20.14
C HIS A 219 10.60 -6.02 19.50
N PRO A 220 11.76 -5.72 20.13
CA PRO A 220 12.67 -4.66 19.70
C PRO A 220 13.23 -4.82 18.29
N ASP A 221 13.39 -6.07 17.84
CA ASP A 221 13.89 -6.43 16.51
C ASP A 221 12.79 -6.95 15.57
N GLY A 222 11.53 -6.73 15.95
CA GLY A 222 10.38 -7.08 15.13
C GLY A 222 10.37 -6.25 13.85
N ALA A 223 10.72 -6.87 12.71
CA ALA A 223 10.93 -6.18 11.43
C ALA A 223 9.76 -5.26 11.05
N MET A 224 8.49 -5.71 11.17
CA MET A 224 7.34 -4.85 10.88
C MET A 224 7.26 -3.62 11.80
N PHE A 225 7.60 -3.76 13.08
CA PHE A 225 7.55 -2.65 14.02
C PHE A 225 8.71 -1.68 13.78
N LEU A 226 9.90 -2.16 13.39
CA LEU A 226 10.99 -1.31 12.92
C LEU A 226 10.61 -0.54 11.64
N TYR A 227 9.92 -1.18 10.69
CA TYR A 227 9.35 -0.49 9.53
C TYR A 227 8.39 0.64 9.95
N PHE A 228 7.45 0.37 10.86
CA PHE A 228 6.53 1.43 11.34
C PHE A 228 7.23 2.50 12.17
N GLN A 229 8.33 2.17 12.85
CA GLN A 229 9.19 3.15 13.52
C GLN A 229 9.80 4.10 12.47
N GLY A 230 10.30 3.56 11.36
CA GLY A 230 10.79 4.36 10.23
C GLY A 230 9.70 5.28 9.67
N ARG A 231 8.49 4.76 9.46
CA ARG A 231 7.33 5.57 9.03
C ARG A 231 7.01 6.68 10.02
N GLN A 232 6.98 6.40 11.32
CA GLN A 232 6.74 7.40 12.36
C GLN A 232 7.80 8.52 12.32
N GLN A 233 9.09 8.15 12.21
CA GLN A 233 10.18 9.12 12.14
C GLN A 233 10.07 9.98 10.88
N LEU A 234 9.80 9.38 9.73
CA LEU A 234 9.64 10.10 8.46
C LEU A 234 8.48 11.11 8.52
N LEU A 235 7.33 10.68 9.02
CA LEU A 235 6.15 11.54 9.19
C LEU A 235 6.36 12.64 10.24
N SER A 236 7.32 12.46 11.14
CA SER A 236 7.75 13.47 12.13
C SER A 236 8.85 14.40 11.60
N GLY A 237 9.28 14.26 10.34
CA GLY A 237 10.37 15.05 9.75
C GLY A 237 11.78 14.60 10.10
N ASN A 238 11.94 13.44 10.74
CA ASN A 238 13.24 12.91 11.16
C ASN A 238 13.78 11.90 10.15
N SER A 239 14.04 12.32 8.91
CA SER A 239 14.45 11.41 7.83
C SER A 239 15.72 10.60 8.11
N HIS A 240 16.68 11.15 8.86
CA HIS A 240 17.87 10.39 9.25
C HIS A 240 17.53 9.18 10.13
N ARG A 241 16.66 9.37 11.14
CA ARG A 241 16.20 8.28 12.00
C ARG A 241 15.26 7.33 11.26
N ALA A 242 14.51 7.83 10.29
CA ALA A 242 13.68 7.00 9.43
C ALA A 242 14.54 6.01 8.63
N ILE A 243 15.60 6.49 7.98
CA ILE A 243 16.56 5.66 7.23
C ILE A 243 17.14 4.56 8.13
N GLN A 244 17.66 4.94 9.31
CA GLN A 244 18.22 3.97 10.27
C GLN A 244 17.21 2.89 10.67
N ALA A 245 15.95 3.25 10.91
CA ALA A 245 14.93 2.29 11.29
C ALA A 245 14.55 1.36 10.13
N PHE A 246 14.48 1.86 8.90
CA PHE A 246 14.24 1.02 7.71
C PHE A 246 15.41 0.07 7.43
N GLU A 247 16.65 0.53 7.58
CA GLU A 247 17.86 -0.31 7.44
C GLU A 247 17.89 -1.41 8.52
N ARG A 248 17.64 -1.05 9.79
CA ARG A 248 17.50 -2.04 10.87
C ARG A 248 16.38 -3.05 10.61
N SER A 249 15.25 -2.61 10.04
CA SER A 249 14.17 -3.52 9.65
C SER A 249 14.57 -4.51 8.56
N ILE A 250 15.49 -4.12 7.66
CA ILE A 250 16.03 -5.01 6.63
C ILE A 250 17.00 -6.00 7.28
N GLU A 251 17.90 -5.51 8.12
CA GLU A 251 18.95 -6.31 8.77
C GLU A 251 18.41 -7.32 9.79
N SER A 252 17.24 -7.07 10.37
CA SER A 252 16.69 -7.92 11.44
C SER A 252 16.23 -9.31 10.96
N GLN A 253 16.10 -9.55 9.65
CA GLN A 253 15.63 -10.82 9.10
C GLN A 253 15.99 -10.99 7.62
N THR A 254 16.11 -12.24 7.14
CA THR A 254 16.40 -12.57 5.73
C THR A 254 15.33 -13.44 5.05
N GLU A 255 14.35 -13.92 5.80
CA GLU A 255 13.33 -14.86 5.30
C GLU A 255 12.24 -14.15 4.49
N TRP A 256 11.88 -12.94 4.90
CA TRP A 256 10.79 -12.15 4.35
C TRP A 256 11.30 -10.98 3.51
N ILE A 257 11.90 -11.29 2.36
CA ILE A 257 12.48 -10.32 1.41
C ILE A 257 11.46 -9.25 0.99
N GLN A 258 10.17 -9.57 0.96
CA GLN A 258 9.12 -8.60 0.60
C GLN A 258 9.06 -7.42 1.56
N LEU A 259 9.31 -7.64 2.85
CA LEU A 259 9.38 -6.55 3.81
C LEU A 259 10.60 -5.65 3.52
N HIS A 260 11.70 -6.21 3.01
CA HIS A 260 12.84 -5.41 2.53
C HIS A 260 12.44 -4.52 1.36
N LEU A 261 11.66 -5.03 0.39
CA LEU A 261 11.18 -4.23 -0.73
C LEU A 261 10.31 -3.06 -0.28
N VAL A 262 9.46 -3.26 0.73
CA VAL A 262 8.66 -2.18 1.31
C VAL A 262 9.57 -1.16 2.03
N CYS A 263 10.64 -1.60 2.69
CA CYS A 263 11.64 -0.69 3.27
C CYS A 263 12.41 0.08 2.19
N TYR A 264 12.84 -0.57 1.10
CA TYR A 264 13.49 0.10 -0.03
C TYR A 264 12.58 1.12 -0.71
N TRP A 265 11.27 0.86 -0.77
CA TRP A 265 10.29 1.84 -1.22
C TRP A 265 10.29 3.09 -0.34
N GLU A 266 10.30 2.94 0.97
CA GLU A 266 10.36 4.09 1.88
C GLU A 266 11.71 4.80 1.85
N LEU A 267 12.82 4.06 1.72
CA LEU A 267 14.15 4.63 1.56
C LEU A 267 14.24 5.46 0.26
N MET A 268 13.74 4.93 -0.85
CA MET A 268 13.63 5.65 -2.13
C MET A 268 12.93 7.00 -1.95
N TRP A 269 11.75 7.00 -1.31
CA TRP A 269 10.99 8.22 -1.07
C TRP A 269 11.67 9.17 -0.11
N THR A 270 12.25 8.66 0.98
CA THR A 270 12.98 9.47 1.95
C THR A 270 14.13 10.22 1.26
N GLN A 271 14.87 9.57 0.36
CA GLN A 271 15.92 10.23 -0.41
C GLN A 271 15.36 11.23 -1.43
N ALA A 272 14.25 10.90 -2.11
CA ALA A 272 13.60 11.83 -3.02
C ALA A 272 13.11 13.10 -2.30
N TYR A 273 12.57 12.98 -1.08
CA TYR A 273 12.14 14.12 -0.28
C TYR A 273 13.30 15.02 0.15
N LYS A 274 14.50 14.44 0.30
CA LYS A 274 15.76 15.15 0.57
C LYS A 274 16.41 15.76 -0.67
N ALA A 275 15.79 15.65 -1.84
CA ALA A 275 16.38 15.98 -3.14
C ALA A 275 17.65 15.17 -3.51
N ASP A 276 17.90 14.03 -2.85
CA ASP A 276 18.96 13.09 -3.26
C ASP A 276 18.42 12.16 -4.36
N TRP A 277 18.32 12.72 -5.56
CA TRP A 277 17.75 12.06 -6.73
C TRP A 277 18.56 10.84 -7.17
N LEU A 278 19.89 10.86 -6.99
CA LEU A 278 20.76 9.76 -7.40
C LEU A 278 20.56 8.54 -6.49
N LEU A 279 20.51 8.75 -5.17
CA LEU A 279 20.27 7.64 -4.25
C LEU A 279 18.82 7.14 -4.32
N ALA A 280 17.84 8.04 -4.52
CA ALA A 280 16.47 7.64 -4.82
C ALA A 280 16.39 6.76 -6.08
N MET A 281 17.11 7.12 -7.14
CA MET A 281 17.21 6.32 -8.37
C MET A 281 17.80 4.92 -8.11
N LYS A 282 18.85 4.80 -7.29
CA LYS A 282 19.45 3.50 -6.93
C LYS A 282 18.46 2.58 -6.21
N TYR A 283 17.67 3.09 -5.26
CA TYR A 283 16.61 2.30 -4.64
C TYR A 283 15.48 1.95 -5.63
N ALA A 284 15.10 2.88 -6.51
CA ALA A 284 14.14 2.61 -7.58
C ALA A 284 14.63 1.50 -8.52
N GLU A 285 15.94 1.41 -8.79
CA GLU A 285 16.54 0.32 -9.55
C GLU A 285 16.43 -1.04 -8.86
N ILE A 286 16.75 -1.11 -7.55
CA ILE A 286 16.56 -2.33 -6.76
C ILE A 286 15.10 -2.78 -6.85
N LEU A 287 14.15 -1.86 -6.62
CA LEU A 287 12.72 -2.17 -6.71
C LEU A 287 12.32 -2.62 -8.12
N ALA A 288 12.76 -1.90 -9.15
CA ALA A 288 12.45 -2.21 -10.54
C ALA A 288 13.02 -3.57 -10.98
N LYS A 289 14.11 -4.04 -10.35
CA LYS A 289 14.69 -5.36 -10.59
C LYS A 289 13.94 -6.44 -9.79
N GLU A 290 13.84 -6.28 -8.48
CA GLU A 290 13.42 -7.33 -7.56
C GLU A 290 11.88 -7.42 -7.38
N SER A 291 11.15 -6.31 -7.44
CA SER A 291 9.69 -6.29 -7.19
C SER A 291 8.89 -6.56 -8.47
N ARG A 292 7.89 -7.44 -8.43
CA ARG A 292 6.92 -7.61 -9.54
C ARG A 292 5.77 -6.60 -9.49
N TRP A 293 5.65 -5.85 -8.40
CA TRP A 293 4.58 -4.88 -8.21
C TRP A 293 4.81 -3.66 -9.11
N SER A 294 3.82 -3.34 -9.94
CA SER A 294 3.79 -2.18 -10.82
C SER A 294 5.11 -1.83 -11.54
N LYS A 295 5.68 -2.78 -12.29
CA LYS A 295 6.96 -2.62 -13.00
C LYS A 295 7.04 -1.33 -13.84
N ALA A 296 5.96 -0.95 -14.52
CA ALA A 296 5.92 0.29 -15.29
C ALA A 296 6.12 1.53 -14.42
N THR A 297 5.53 1.56 -13.22
CA THR A 297 5.68 2.67 -12.26
C THR A 297 7.12 2.73 -11.74
N LEU A 298 7.69 1.59 -11.32
CA LEU A 298 9.05 1.54 -10.76
C LEU A 298 10.11 1.96 -11.79
N VAL A 299 9.99 1.49 -13.05
CA VAL A 299 10.91 1.89 -14.13
C VAL A 299 10.74 3.37 -14.47
N TYR A 300 9.50 3.89 -14.46
CA TYR A 300 9.28 5.32 -14.66
C TYR A 300 9.84 6.17 -13.51
N GLN A 301 9.69 5.76 -12.25
CA GLN A 301 10.28 6.45 -11.10
C GLN A 301 11.81 6.48 -11.22
N LYS A 302 12.44 5.35 -11.55
CA LYS A 302 13.89 5.30 -11.85
C LYS A 302 14.27 6.33 -12.93
N ALA A 303 13.54 6.35 -14.05
CA ALA A 303 13.80 7.27 -15.15
C ALA A 303 13.57 8.75 -14.76
N ALA A 304 12.52 9.04 -13.98
CA ALA A 304 12.17 10.37 -13.52
C ALA A 304 13.22 10.93 -12.54
N PHE A 305 13.70 10.11 -11.60
CA PHE A 305 14.74 10.52 -10.66
C PHE A 305 16.09 10.70 -11.36
N LEU A 306 16.46 9.81 -12.29
CA LEU A 306 17.66 9.98 -13.10
C LEU A 306 17.59 11.27 -13.94
N TYR A 307 16.47 11.51 -14.61
CA TYR A 307 16.26 12.74 -15.38
C TYR A 307 16.36 13.99 -14.51
N GLN A 308 15.76 13.96 -13.31
CA GLN A 308 15.80 15.07 -12.37
C GLN A 308 17.22 15.33 -11.84
N TYR A 309 17.99 14.28 -11.59
CA TYR A 309 19.40 14.39 -11.21
C TYR A 309 20.24 15.06 -12.31
N GLN A 310 20.08 14.63 -13.56
CA GLN A 310 20.82 15.13 -14.73
C GLN A 310 20.46 16.57 -15.11
N ASN A 311 19.20 16.97 -14.92
CA ASN A 311 18.66 18.26 -15.38
C ASN A 311 18.35 19.24 -14.24
N GLY A 312 18.59 18.86 -12.98
CA GLY A 312 18.34 19.68 -11.79
C GLY A 312 19.37 20.80 -11.61
N ALA A 313 18.94 21.90 -10.97
CA ALA A 313 19.84 22.99 -10.58
C ALA A 313 20.78 22.51 -9.46
N GLY A 314 22.10 22.60 -9.67
CA GLY A 314 23.12 22.38 -8.62
C GLY A 314 23.40 20.91 -8.23
N THR A 315 22.80 19.91 -8.88
CA THR A 315 23.05 18.48 -8.59
C THR A 315 23.94 17.77 -9.61
N GLY A 316 24.18 18.40 -10.75
CA GLY A 316 25.12 17.91 -11.76
C GLY A 316 26.44 18.65 -11.61
N ASP A 317 27.46 17.94 -11.13
CA ASP A 317 28.83 18.29 -11.47
C ASP A 317 28.87 18.40 -13.01
N GLU A 318 29.30 19.53 -13.58
CA GLU A 318 29.28 19.70 -15.05
C GLU A 318 30.12 18.61 -15.75
N GLY A 319 31.06 17.99 -15.03
CA GLY A 319 31.80 16.80 -15.46
C GLY A 319 30.99 15.49 -15.50
N ALA A 320 29.93 15.34 -14.69
CA ALA A 320 29.09 14.13 -14.67
C ALA A 320 28.14 14.04 -15.88
N LYS A 321 27.74 15.20 -16.46
CA LYS A 321 26.94 15.24 -17.69
C LYS A 321 27.68 14.67 -18.91
N ALA A 322 29.01 14.82 -18.95
CA ALA A 322 29.84 14.41 -20.08
C ALA A 322 30.37 12.96 -19.98
N ALA A 323 30.38 12.36 -18.79
CA ALA A 323 31.04 11.07 -18.54
C ALA A 323 30.13 9.84 -18.69
N THR A 324 28.79 9.98 -18.61
CA THR A 324 27.91 8.80 -18.40
C THR A 324 27.09 8.32 -19.61
N GLY A 325 27.08 8.99 -20.77
CA GLY A 325 26.30 8.52 -21.94
C GLY A 325 24.79 8.36 -21.65
N ASP A 326 24.27 9.21 -20.78
CA ASP A 326 23.21 8.85 -19.82
C ASP A 326 21.82 9.36 -20.23
N GLU A 327 21.76 10.28 -21.20
CA GLU A 327 20.51 10.67 -21.86
C GLU A 327 19.91 9.48 -22.63
N GLU A 328 20.76 8.65 -23.24
CA GLU A 328 20.35 7.40 -23.88
C GLU A 328 19.80 6.42 -22.84
N HIS A 329 20.32 6.43 -21.62
CA HIS A 329 19.81 5.59 -20.52
C HIS A 329 18.40 6.00 -20.11
N VAL A 330 18.14 7.30 -19.90
CA VAL A 330 16.78 7.79 -19.59
C VAL A 330 15.82 7.48 -20.73
N ALA A 331 16.22 7.75 -21.97
CA ALA A 331 15.40 7.45 -23.15
C ALA A 331 15.08 5.95 -23.24
N GLY A 332 16.07 5.09 -23.02
CA GLY A 332 15.89 3.63 -22.99
C GLY A 332 15.00 3.14 -21.85
N LEU A 333 15.02 3.78 -20.68
CA LEU A 333 14.08 3.48 -19.60
C LEU A 333 12.65 3.94 -19.97
N MET A 334 12.50 5.15 -20.50
CA MET A 334 11.21 5.70 -20.91
C MET A 334 10.54 4.86 -22.01
N ASP A 335 11.29 4.38 -23.01
CA ASP A 335 10.77 3.49 -24.06
C ASP A 335 10.26 2.13 -23.52
N LYS A 336 10.86 1.64 -22.43
CA LYS A 336 10.42 0.39 -21.78
C LYS A 336 9.08 0.55 -21.05
N VAL A 337 8.79 1.71 -20.47
CA VAL A 337 7.62 1.92 -19.59
C VAL A 337 6.29 1.51 -20.27
N PRO A 338 5.96 1.94 -21.51
CA PRO A 338 4.72 1.51 -22.17
C PRO A 338 4.62 0.01 -22.42
N ARG A 339 5.75 -0.70 -22.54
CA ARG A 339 5.81 -2.16 -22.77
C ARG A 339 5.61 -2.96 -21.48
N LEU A 340 5.92 -2.36 -20.33
CA LEU A 340 5.75 -2.95 -19.00
C LEU A 340 4.35 -2.72 -18.40
N TYR A 341 3.57 -1.85 -19.01
CA TYR A 341 2.23 -1.47 -18.58
C TYR A 341 1.28 -2.67 -18.59
N LYS A 342 0.60 -2.90 -17.46
CA LYS A 342 -0.37 -3.98 -17.28
C LYS A 342 -1.77 -3.44 -17.03
N ARG A 343 -2.79 -4.26 -17.33
CA ARG A 343 -4.20 -3.95 -17.05
C ARG A 343 -4.74 -4.97 -16.07
N ILE A 344 -5.12 -4.53 -14.87
CA ILE A 344 -5.78 -5.37 -13.89
C ILE A 344 -7.30 -5.29 -14.10
N ALA A 345 -7.98 -6.42 -14.31
CA ALA A 345 -9.42 -6.49 -14.57
C ALA A 345 -9.86 -5.67 -15.80
N GLY A 346 -9.02 -5.63 -16.84
CA GLY A 346 -9.25 -4.80 -18.04
C GLY A 346 -9.13 -3.29 -17.80
N LYS A 347 -8.87 -2.85 -16.56
CA LYS A 347 -8.64 -1.46 -16.18
C LYS A 347 -7.17 -1.20 -15.92
N SER A 348 -6.75 0.01 -16.25
CA SER A 348 -5.40 0.49 -15.96
C SER A 348 -5.24 0.76 -14.47
N LEU A 349 -4.15 0.30 -13.83
CA LEU A 349 -3.73 0.89 -12.56
C LEU A 349 -3.50 2.40 -12.78
N PRO A 350 -4.12 3.30 -12.00
CA PRO A 350 -4.00 4.75 -12.24
C PRO A 350 -2.54 5.23 -12.32
N ILE A 351 -1.68 4.70 -11.43
CA ILE A 351 -0.25 5.00 -11.37
C ILE A 351 0.52 4.52 -12.62
N GLU A 352 0.21 3.33 -13.15
CA GLU A 352 0.84 2.84 -14.38
C GLU A 352 0.36 3.61 -15.61
N LYS A 353 -0.92 3.99 -15.64
CA LYS A 353 -1.46 4.83 -16.70
C LYS A 353 -0.82 6.22 -16.68
N PHE A 354 -0.52 6.74 -15.50
CA PHE A 354 0.24 7.98 -15.36
C PHE A 354 1.66 7.82 -15.91
N ALA A 355 2.41 6.81 -15.45
CA ALA A 355 3.76 6.51 -15.91
C ALA A 355 3.84 6.33 -17.44
N MET A 356 2.94 5.52 -18.01
CA MET A 356 2.86 5.28 -19.45
C MET A 356 2.58 6.56 -20.24
N ARG A 357 1.64 7.40 -19.79
CA ARG A 357 1.35 8.68 -20.46
C ARG A 357 2.55 9.63 -20.42
N ARG A 358 3.29 9.66 -19.32
CA ARG A 358 4.49 10.50 -19.19
C ARG A 358 5.63 10.01 -20.06
N ALA A 359 5.85 8.71 -20.12
CA ALA A 359 6.83 8.12 -21.03
C ALA A 359 6.51 8.39 -22.51
N ARG A 360 5.24 8.32 -22.93
CA ARG A 360 4.83 8.71 -24.29
C ARG A 360 5.06 10.19 -24.56
N ARG A 361 4.68 11.05 -23.60
CA ARG A 361 4.90 12.50 -23.70
C ARG A 361 6.39 12.83 -23.84
N PHE A 362 7.27 12.12 -23.13
CA PHE A 362 8.72 12.29 -23.26
C PHE A 362 9.18 12.05 -24.71
N ALA A 363 8.69 11.00 -25.36
CA ALA A 363 9.00 10.72 -26.77
C ALA A 363 8.40 11.78 -27.72
N GLU A 364 7.14 12.16 -27.50
CA GLU A 364 6.45 13.21 -28.28
C GLU A 364 7.12 14.59 -28.16
N GLN A 365 7.81 14.85 -27.04
CA GLN A 365 8.51 16.10 -26.76
C GLN A 365 10.02 16.03 -27.07
N GLY A 366 10.47 15.07 -27.88
CA GLY A 366 11.86 14.98 -28.32
C GLY A 366 12.85 14.68 -27.19
N GLY A 367 12.44 13.88 -26.20
CA GLY A 367 13.31 13.49 -25.08
C GLY A 367 13.27 14.45 -23.89
N ARG A 368 12.22 15.26 -23.76
CA ARG A 368 12.07 16.25 -22.68
C ARG A 368 10.82 16.02 -21.84
N LEU A 369 10.95 16.24 -20.53
CA LEU A 369 9.84 16.40 -19.60
C LEU A 369 10.13 17.54 -18.62
N THR A 370 9.11 18.28 -18.21
CA THR A 370 9.26 19.31 -17.19
C THR A 370 9.16 18.67 -15.81
N LEU A 371 10.27 18.67 -15.07
CA LEU A 371 10.38 18.28 -13.65
C LEU A 371 9.70 16.94 -13.29
N PRO A 372 10.02 15.83 -14.00
CA PRO A 372 9.34 14.56 -13.77
C PRO A 372 9.56 14.01 -12.35
N GLY A 373 10.69 14.31 -11.70
CA GLY A 373 10.95 13.92 -10.30
C GLY A 373 9.99 14.61 -9.33
N LEU A 374 9.84 15.93 -9.45
CA LEU A 374 8.92 16.72 -8.61
C LEU A 374 7.46 16.37 -8.91
N GLU A 375 7.12 16.10 -10.16
CA GLU A 375 5.78 15.66 -10.52
C GLU A 375 5.43 14.31 -9.89
N VAL A 376 6.39 13.39 -9.81
CA VAL A 376 6.22 12.12 -9.08
C VAL A 376 6.04 12.38 -7.58
N VAL A 377 6.82 13.27 -6.97
CA VAL A 377 6.62 13.68 -5.56
C VAL A 377 5.22 14.26 -5.34
N TYR A 378 4.72 15.08 -6.27
CA TYR A 378 3.37 15.64 -6.22
C TYR A 378 2.28 14.55 -6.25
N VAL A 379 2.37 13.63 -7.22
CA VAL A 379 1.37 12.56 -7.42
C VAL A 379 1.24 11.66 -6.18
N TRP A 380 2.32 11.50 -5.43
CA TRP A 380 2.37 10.69 -4.21
C TRP A 380 2.15 11.48 -2.91
N ASN A 381 1.71 12.73 -3.01
CA ASN A 381 1.47 13.62 -1.87
C ASN A 381 2.72 13.81 -0.98
N GLY A 382 3.90 13.89 -1.59
CA GLY A 382 5.18 13.95 -0.88
C GLY A 382 5.62 15.35 -0.43
N PHE A 383 5.05 16.43 -0.99
CA PHE A 383 5.46 17.80 -0.64
C PHE A 383 5.31 18.18 0.84
N PRO A 384 4.28 17.71 1.59
CA PRO A 384 4.25 17.90 3.04
C PRO A 384 5.52 17.35 3.73
N LEU A 385 6.09 16.25 3.24
CA LEU A 385 7.31 15.65 3.78
C LEU A 385 8.57 16.41 3.35
N VAL A 386 8.61 16.92 2.11
CA VAL A 386 9.67 17.84 1.66
C VAL A 386 9.73 19.08 2.56
N GLY A 387 8.58 19.62 2.96
CA GLY A 387 8.50 20.76 3.88
C GLY A 387 9.11 20.47 5.26
N CYS A 388 9.13 19.21 5.69
CA CYS A 388 9.71 18.79 6.97
C CYS A 388 11.24 18.66 6.93
N GLU A 389 11.87 18.51 5.76
CA GLU A 389 13.33 18.36 5.65
C GLU A 389 14.11 19.66 5.92
N GLY A 390 13.41 20.80 5.94
CA GLY A 390 13.98 22.10 6.24
C GLY A 390 14.15 23.02 5.02
N PRO A 391 14.49 24.29 5.26
CA PRO A 391 14.42 25.35 4.26
C PRO A 391 15.40 25.16 3.10
N ASP A 392 16.53 24.47 3.30
CA ASP A 392 17.53 24.24 2.25
C ASP A 392 17.01 23.29 1.17
N VAL A 393 16.34 22.21 1.59
CA VAL A 393 15.70 21.26 0.67
C VAL A 393 14.53 21.92 -0.04
N VAL A 394 13.68 22.68 0.67
CA VAL A 394 12.60 23.43 0.00
C VAL A 394 13.16 24.41 -1.04
N ARG A 395 14.26 25.11 -0.72
CA ARG A 395 14.94 26.01 -1.67
C ARG A 395 15.48 25.28 -2.89
N SER A 396 16.00 24.06 -2.76
CA SER A 396 16.48 23.29 -3.92
C SER A 396 15.34 22.87 -4.85
N PHE A 397 14.18 22.50 -4.30
CA PHE A 397 12.98 22.23 -5.09
C PHE A 397 12.47 23.49 -5.81
N LEU A 398 12.45 24.65 -5.13
CA LEU A 398 12.06 25.91 -5.75
C LEU A 398 13.04 26.34 -6.86
N ALA A 399 14.35 26.21 -6.63
CA ALA A 399 15.36 26.52 -7.64
C ALA A 399 15.20 25.65 -8.91
N ALA A 400 14.82 24.38 -8.75
CA ALA A 400 14.50 23.52 -9.89
C ALA A 400 13.25 24.01 -10.65
N VAL A 401 12.24 24.51 -9.95
CA VAL A 401 11.03 25.10 -10.54
C VAL A 401 11.36 26.38 -11.30
N ASP A 402 12.11 27.29 -10.69
CA ASP A 402 12.51 28.57 -11.30
C ASP A 402 13.35 28.32 -12.57
N LEU A 403 14.33 27.42 -12.50
CA LEU A 403 15.14 27.03 -13.67
C LEU A 403 14.26 26.47 -14.79
N ALA A 404 13.30 25.61 -14.47
CA ALA A 404 12.40 25.04 -15.47
C ALA A 404 11.46 26.10 -16.07
N SER A 405 11.00 27.06 -15.27
CA SER A 405 10.19 28.19 -15.73
C SER A 405 10.96 29.06 -16.72
N ASP A 406 12.19 29.45 -16.37
CA ASP A 406 13.06 30.24 -17.24
C ASP A 406 13.33 29.55 -18.58
N GLN A 407 13.56 28.23 -18.57
CA GLN A 407 13.76 27.46 -19.80
C GLN A 407 12.50 27.44 -20.68
N LEU A 408 11.32 27.34 -20.08
CA LEU A 408 10.06 27.35 -20.82
C LEU A 408 9.77 28.72 -21.43
N ASP A 409 10.06 29.79 -20.70
CA ASP A 409 9.86 31.16 -21.19
C ASP A 409 10.84 31.50 -22.32
N ARG A 410 12.11 31.08 -22.22
CA ARG A 410 13.08 31.19 -23.33
C ARG A 410 12.64 30.41 -24.57
N GLY A 411 12.10 29.20 -24.40
CA GLY A 411 11.59 28.37 -25.50
C GLY A 411 10.36 28.96 -26.21
N ARG A 412 9.53 29.74 -25.49
CA ARG A 412 8.40 30.49 -26.09
C ARG A 412 8.87 31.68 -26.91
N VAL A 413 9.92 32.38 -26.45
CA VAL A 413 10.50 33.53 -27.19
C VAL A 413 11.14 33.07 -28.50
N THR A 414 11.85 31.95 -28.52
CA THR A 414 12.50 31.42 -29.73
C THR A 414 11.50 30.86 -30.76
N SER A 415 10.41 30.23 -30.32
CA SER A 415 9.34 29.78 -31.21
C SER A 415 8.51 30.95 -31.79
N GLY A 416 8.29 32.01 -31.03
CA GLY A 416 7.58 33.22 -31.50
C GLY A 416 8.36 34.06 -32.53
N GLN A 417 9.70 34.01 -32.51
CA GLN A 417 10.54 34.72 -33.50
C GLN A 417 10.63 33.97 -34.85
N GLY A 418 10.45 32.65 -34.86
CA GLY A 418 10.45 31.82 -36.07
C GLY A 418 9.23 32.05 -36.96
N ASP A 419 8.06 32.25 -36.37
CA ASP A 419 6.82 32.51 -37.12
C ASP A 419 6.78 33.92 -37.74
N SER A 420 7.48 34.90 -37.15
CA SER A 420 7.60 36.25 -37.71
C SER A 420 8.57 36.35 -38.89
N ALA A 421 9.48 35.39 -39.07
CA ALA A 421 10.48 35.42 -40.15
C ALA A 421 9.98 34.81 -41.47
N GLN A 422 8.88 34.04 -41.47
CA GLN A 422 8.29 33.46 -42.68
C GLN A 422 7.18 34.32 -43.32
N ALA A 423 6.76 35.42 -42.68
CA ALA A 423 5.71 36.31 -43.20
C ALA A 423 6.24 37.53 -44.01
N GLY A 424 7.56 37.64 -44.22
CA GLY A 424 8.20 38.82 -44.81
C GLY A 424 8.84 38.63 -46.18
N GLY A 425 8.60 37.51 -46.87
CA GLY A 425 9.25 37.19 -48.14
C GLY A 425 8.29 36.63 -49.18
N SER A 426 7.46 37.50 -49.76
CA SER A 426 6.78 37.29 -51.04
C SER A 426 6.77 38.60 -51.82
#